data_AF-A0A183HS56-F1
#
_entry.id   AF-A0A183HS56-F1
#
_cell.length_a   1.000
_cell.length_b   1.000
_cell.length_c   1.000
_cell.angle_alpha   90.00
_cell.angle_beta   90.00
_cell.angle_gamma   90.00
#
_symmetry.space_group_name_H-M   'P 1'
#
loop_
_entity.id
_entity.type
_entity.pdbx_description
1 polymer ?
#
loop_
_entity_poly.entity_id
_entity_poly.type
_entity_poly.pdbx_seq_one_letter_code
_entity_poly.pdbx_strand_id
1 'polypeptide(L)'
;MNEENHFTVTQVWSSIANIVLIEGRNLTMPNGSENKSPDPFVKFKLGSEKYKSRPAIRSSNPKWLEQFELHMFDEPKHVLEMMVIDRKTNLEIGRFRLFCK
;
A
#
# COMPACT_ATOMS: atom_id res chain seq x y z
N MET A 1 36.57 -26.08 3.37
CA MET A 1 35.57 -25.75 4.41
C MET A 1 34.67 -24.69 3.82
N ASN A 2 33.42 -25.08 3.63
CA ASN A 2 32.18 -24.29 3.47
C ASN A 2 32.08 -23.38 2.25
N GLU A 3 31.75 -23.99 1.11
CA GLU A 3 30.88 -23.35 0.11
C GLU A 3 29.48 -23.26 0.75
N GLU A 4 29.13 -22.08 1.27
CA GLU A 4 27.74 -21.77 1.59
C GLU A 4 26.97 -21.74 0.28
N ASN A 5 26.28 -22.84 -0.01
CA ASN A 5 25.25 -22.90 -1.04
C ASN A 5 24.22 -21.82 -0.74
N HIS A 6 24.35 -20.67 -1.40
CA HIS A 6 23.27 -19.71 -1.55
C HIS A 6 22.23 -20.33 -2.47
N PHE A 7 21.45 -21.28 -1.93
CA PHE A 7 20.20 -21.69 -2.55
C PHE A 7 19.31 -20.45 -2.53
N THR A 8 19.22 -19.75 -3.66
CA THR A 8 18.07 -18.90 -3.92
C THR A 8 16.88 -19.83 -4.00
N VAL A 9 16.26 -20.12 -2.87
CA VAL A 9 14.95 -20.76 -2.83
C VAL A 9 14.05 -19.83 -3.63
N THR A 10 13.68 -20.24 -4.84
CA THR A 10 12.66 -19.56 -5.63
C THR A 10 11.40 -19.60 -4.80
N GLN A 11 11.07 -18.48 -4.15
CA GLN A 11 9.89 -18.40 -3.30
C GLN A 11 8.67 -18.46 -4.22
N VAL A 12 7.91 -19.55 -4.15
CA VAL A 12 6.69 -19.73 -4.93
C VAL A 12 5.55 -19.04 -4.20
N TRP A 13 4.75 -18.26 -4.92
CA TRP A 13 3.53 -17.67 -4.38
C TRP A 13 2.42 -18.72 -4.31
N SER A 14 1.64 -18.70 -3.24
CA SER A 14 0.51 -19.60 -2.99
C SER A 14 -0.83 -19.04 -3.47
N SER A 15 -0.95 -17.72 -3.58
CA SER A 15 -2.16 -17.02 -4.04
C SER A 15 -1.84 -15.61 -4.56
N ILE A 16 -2.83 -14.93 -5.15
CA ILE A 16 -2.75 -13.54 -5.62
C ILE A 16 -3.87 -12.73 -4.98
N ALA A 17 -3.52 -11.60 -4.38
CA ALA A 17 -4.46 -10.60 -3.89
C ALA A 17 -4.74 -9.56 -4.98
N ASN A 18 -5.96 -9.59 -5.52
CA ASN A 18 -6.45 -8.58 -6.46
C ASN A 18 -7.02 -7.38 -5.69
N ILE A 19 -6.44 -6.20 -5.88
CA ILE A 19 -6.83 -4.97 -5.18
C ILE A 19 -7.32 -3.97 -6.20
N VAL A 20 -8.56 -3.51 -6.05
CA VAL A 20 -9.11 -2.40 -6.84
C VAL A 20 -9.24 -1.18 -5.94
N LEU A 21 -8.37 -0.19 -6.16
CA LEU A 21 -8.37 1.08 -5.45
C LEU A 21 -9.25 2.09 -6.18
N ILE A 22 -10.45 2.31 -5.66
CA ILE A 22 -11.45 3.19 -6.29
C ILE A 22 -11.22 4.65 -5.89
N GLU A 23 -11.55 5.01 -4.66
CA GLU A 23 -11.54 6.40 -4.20
C GLU A 23 -11.34 6.53 -2.68
N GLY A 24 -10.96 7.73 -2.25
CA GLY A 24 -10.95 8.17 -0.85
C GLY A 24 -11.93 9.32 -0.68
N ARG A 25 -12.44 9.49 0.54
CA ARG A 25 -13.42 10.55 0.85
C ARG A 25 -13.02 11.30 2.10
N ASN A 26 -13.22 12.61 2.10
CA ASN A 26 -13.00 13.50 3.24
C ASN A 26 -11.60 13.39 3.87
N LEU A 27 -10.56 13.31 3.03
CA LEU A 27 -9.17 13.27 3.50
C LEU A 27 -8.72 14.66 3.99
N THR A 28 -8.26 14.71 5.23
CA THR A 28 -7.77 15.92 5.90
C THR A 28 -6.30 15.79 6.28
N MET A 29 -5.56 16.90 6.24
CA MET A 29 -4.16 16.89 6.67
C MET A 29 -4.05 16.65 8.18
N PRO A 30 -3.13 15.79 8.66
CA PRO A 30 -3.00 15.46 10.09
C PRO A 30 -2.67 16.65 10.99
N ASN A 31 -2.03 17.68 10.43
CA ASN A 31 -1.59 18.87 11.16
C ASN A 31 -2.66 19.98 11.21
N GLY A 32 -3.91 19.68 10.88
CA GLY A 32 -5.00 20.66 10.91
C GLY A 32 -4.88 21.78 9.88
N SER A 33 -4.04 21.61 8.84
CA SER A 33 -3.96 22.58 7.75
C SER A 33 -5.15 22.45 6.78
N GLU A 34 -6.33 22.83 7.25
CA GLU A 34 -7.60 22.77 6.50
C GLU A 34 -7.53 23.53 5.17
N ASN A 35 -6.68 24.55 5.07
CA ASN A 35 -6.46 25.34 3.85
C ASN A 35 -5.56 24.66 2.81
N LYS A 36 -5.03 23.45 3.06
CA LYS A 36 -4.15 22.73 2.14
C LYS A 36 -4.77 21.38 1.74
N SER A 37 -5.30 21.33 0.52
CA SER A 37 -5.69 20.05 -0.09
C SER A 37 -4.48 19.10 -0.20
N PRO A 38 -4.58 17.84 0.24
CA PRO A 38 -3.49 16.88 0.13
C PRO A 38 -3.27 16.46 -1.32
N ASP A 39 -2.10 15.87 -1.59
CA ASP A 39 -1.80 15.12 -2.80
C ASP A 39 -1.71 13.62 -2.45
N PRO A 40 -2.84 12.95 -2.14
CA PRO A 40 -2.81 11.64 -1.52
C PRO A 40 -2.45 10.53 -2.51
N PHE A 41 -1.63 9.59 -2.07
CA PHE A 41 -1.41 8.30 -2.69
C PHE A 41 -1.49 7.19 -1.64
N VAL A 42 -1.76 5.95 -2.08
CA VAL A 42 -1.86 4.80 -1.19
C VAL A 42 -0.60 3.93 -1.33
N LYS A 43 0.02 3.57 -0.21
CA LYS A 43 1.03 2.51 -0.14
C LYS A 43 0.36 1.21 0.32
N PHE A 44 0.60 0.14 -0.42
CA PHE A 44 0.20 -1.22 -0.07
C PHE A 44 1.43 -2.00 0.39
N LYS A 45 1.27 -2.82 1.43
CA LYS A 45 2.27 -3.79 1.87
C LYS A 45 1.58 -5.11 2.21
N LEU A 46 2.03 -6.21 1.61
CA LEU A 46 1.58 -7.57 1.91
C LEU A 46 2.81 -8.46 2.02
N GLY A 47 3.19 -8.85 3.24
CA GLY A 47 4.47 -9.54 3.47
C GLY A 47 5.66 -8.71 2.99
N SER A 48 6.43 -9.25 2.04
CA SER A 48 7.55 -8.59 1.36
C SER A 48 7.12 -7.66 0.21
N GLU A 49 5.94 -7.88 -0.39
CA GLU A 49 5.44 -7.11 -1.54
C GLU A 49 5.05 -5.69 -1.12
N LYS A 50 5.44 -4.70 -1.94
CA LYS A 50 5.17 -3.28 -1.71
C LYS A 50 4.78 -2.58 -3.00
N TYR A 51 3.63 -1.92 -2.99
CA TYR A 51 3.11 -1.19 -4.14
C TYR A 51 2.65 0.21 -3.75
N LYS A 52 2.56 1.12 -4.73
CA LYS A 52 2.09 2.49 -4.54
C LYS A 52 1.14 2.87 -5.68
N SER A 53 0.04 3.53 -5.35
CA SER A 53 -0.80 4.18 -6.35
C SER A 53 -0.15 5.45 -6.89
N ARG A 54 -0.72 6.00 -7.96
CA ARG A 54 -0.42 7.37 -8.37
C ARG A 54 -0.97 8.35 -7.32
N PRO A 55 -0.31 9.51 -7.13
CA PRO A 55 -0.87 10.58 -6.32
C PRO A 55 -2.03 11.25 -7.05
N ALA A 56 -3.15 11.46 -6.37
CA ALA A 56 -4.15 12.42 -6.81
C ALA A 56 -3.68 13.83 -6.44
N ILE A 57 -3.77 14.80 -7.33
CA ILE A 57 -3.27 16.15 -7.09
C ILE A 57 -4.33 16.99 -6.38
N ARG A 58 -3.97 17.62 -5.26
CA ARG A 58 -4.77 18.60 -4.51
C ARG A 58 -6.23 18.16 -4.29
N SER A 59 -6.45 16.97 -3.78
CA SER A 59 -7.80 16.41 -3.60
C SER A 59 -8.01 15.76 -2.24
N SER A 60 -9.05 16.19 -1.54
CA SER A 60 -9.58 15.52 -0.34
C SER A 60 -10.56 14.37 -0.67
N ASN A 61 -10.96 14.25 -1.93
CA ASN A 61 -11.84 13.18 -2.43
C ASN A 61 -11.20 12.54 -3.69
N PRO A 62 -10.02 11.92 -3.55
CA PRO A 62 -9.28 11.39 -4.69
C PRO A 62 -9.99 10.19 -5.32
N LYS A 63 -9.95 10.12 -6.65
CA LYS A 63 -10.30 8.91 -7.41
C LYS A 63 -9.03 8.38 -8.07
N TRP A 64 -8.63 7.17 -7.70
CA TRP A 64 -7.45 6.52 -8.28
C TRP A 64 -7.85 5.64 -9.46
N LEU A 65 -8.89 4.81 -9.27
CA LEU A 65 -9.37 3.86 -10.27
C LEU A 65 -8.21 2.98 -10.79
N GLU A 66 -7.38 2.51 -9.86
CA GLU A 66 -6.19 1.70 -10.14
C GLU A 66 -6.41 0.26 -9.64
N GLN A 67 -5.82 -0.70 -10.35
CA GLN A 67 -5.82 -2.12 -9.96
C GLN A 67 -4.38 -2.59 -9.71
N PHE A 68 -4.21 -3.41 -8.68
CA PHE A 68 -2.93 -4.02 -8.29
C PHE A 68 -3.11 -5.52 -8.07
N GLU A 69 -2.05 -6.26 -8.33
CA GLU A 69 -1.94 -7.69 -8.05
C GLU A 69 -0.72 -7.88 -7.16
N LEU A 70 -0.93 -8.41 -5.95
CA LEU A 70 0.14 -8.68 -5.00
C LEU A 70 0.23 -10.18 -4.78
N HIS A 71 1.45 -10.71 -4.84
CA HIS A 71 1.70 -12.12 -4.56
C HIS A 71 1.62 -12.40 -3.06
N MET A 72 0.92 -13.47 -2.70
CA MET A 72 0.94 -14.04 -1.36
C MET A 72 1.88 -15.23 -1.35
N PHE A 73 2.91 -15.18 -0.51
CA PHE A 73 3.84 -16.29 -0.32
C PHE A 73 3.42 -17.16 0.87
N ASP A 74 4.08 -18.29 1.08
CA ASP A 74 3.85 -19.11 2.28
C ASP A 74 4.36 -18.38 3.53
N GLU A 75 3.48 -17.62 4.16
CA GLU A 75 3.73 -16.85 5.38
C GLU A 75 2.64 -17.17 6.43
N PRO A 76 2.96 -17.18 7.74
CA PRO A 76 1.98 -17.52 8.78
C PRO A 76 0.78 -16.58 8.86
N LYS A 77 0.91 -15.33 8.36
CA LYS A 77 -0.13 -14.30 8.38
C LYS A 77 -0.03 -13.42 7.13
N HIS A 78 -1.11 -13.35 6.38
CA HIS A 78 -1.24 -12.42 5.27
C HIS A 78 -2.01 -11.19 5.71
N VAL A 79 -1.29 -10.12 6.03
CA VAL A 79 -1.88 -8.83 6.39
C VAL A 79 -1.56 -7.80 5.32
N LEU A 80 -2.59 -7.31 4.64
CA LEU A 80 -2.48 -6.17 3.75
C LEU A 80 -2.54 -4.89 4.58
N GLU A 81 -1.43 -4.17 4.68
CA GLU A 81 -1.38 -2.81 5.20
C GLU A 81 -1.59 -1.80 4.08
N MET A 82 -2.52 -0.88 4.28
CA MET A 82 -2.78 0.25 3.38
C MET A 82 -2.52 1.54 4.14
N MET A 83 -1.71 2.44 3.57
CA MET A 83 -1.42 3.75 4.15
C MET A 83 -1.71 4.83 3.13
N VAL A 84 -2.54 5.80 3.48
CA VAL A 84 -2.77 7.02 2.70
C VAL A 84 -1.75 8.05 3.13
N ILE A 85 -0.95 8.55 2.19
CA ILE A 85 0.14 9.48 2.47
C ILE A 85 0.02 10.68 1.53
N ASP A 86 0.23 11.88 2.08
CA ASP A 86 0.36 13.09 1.28
C ASP A 86 1.74 13.12 0.60
N ARG A 87 1.77 13.20 -0.73
CA ARG A 87 3.02 13.23 -1.50
C ARG A 87 3.92 14.42 -1.17
N LYS A 88 3.34 15.58 -0.85
CA LYS A 88 4.11 16.82 -0.64
C LYS A 88 4.86 16.82 0.67
N THR A 89 4.19 16.38 1.74
CA THR A 89 4.70 16.45 3.11
C THR A 89 5.24 15.11 3.62
N ASN A 90 4.96 14.01 2.91
CA ASN A 90 5.19 12.63 3.37
C ASN A 90 4.47 12.26 4.67
N LEU A 91 3.48 13.05 5.10
CA LEU A 91 2.67 12.75 6.28
C LEU A 91 1.66 11.64 5.98
N GLU A 92 1.50 10.72 6.93
CA GLU A 92 0.45 9.70 6.91
C GLU A 92 -0.90 10.34 7.27
N ILE A 93 -1.84 10.31 6.32
CA ILE A 93 -3.22 10.78 6.51
C ILE A 93 -4.03 9.71 7.24
N GLY A 94 -3.79 8.44 6.95
CA GLY A 94 -4.49 7.33 7.59
C GLY A 94 -3.92 5.98 7.21
N ARG A 95 -4.28 4.97 8.00
CA ARG A 95 -3.83 3.59 7.82
C ARG A 95 -4.94 2.60 8.11
N PHE A 96 -4.98 1.55 7.31
CA PHE A 96 -5.91 0.44 7.47
C PHE A 96 -5.18 -0.89 7.29
N ARG A 97 -5.68 -1.93 7.96
CA ARG A 97 -5.11 -3.29 7.90
C ARG A 97 -6.23 -4.28 7.60
N LEU A 98 -6.00 -5.15 6.62
CA LEU A 98 -6.89 -6.25 6.25
C LEU A 98 -6.17 -7.58 6.44
N PHE A 99 -6.83 -8.53 7.08
CA PHE A 99 -6.37 -9.91 7.14
C PHE A 99 -6.88 -10.65 5.90
N CYS A 100 -5.97 -11.07 5.03
CA CYS A 100 -6.27 -11.92 3.90
C CYS A 100 -6.50 -13.35 4.40
N LYS A 101 -7.49 -14.04 3.83
CA LYS A 101 -7.82 -15.43 4.13
C LYS A 101 -7.28 -16.36 3.04
#